data_AF-X1UR55-F1
#
_entry.id   AF-X1UR55-F1
#
_cell.length_a   1.000
_cell.length_b   1.000
_cell.length_c   1.000
_cell.angle_alpha   90.00
_cell.angle_beta   90.00
_cell.angle_gamma   90.00
#
_symmetry.space_group_name_H-M   'P 1'
#
loop_
_entity.id
_entity.type
_entity.pdbx_description
1 polymer ?
#
loop_
_entity_poly.entity_id
_entity_poly.type
_entity_poly.pdbx_seq_one_letter_code
_entity_poly.pdbx_strand_id
1 'polypeptide(L)'
;MIPALKVYFKIAWACKTPLVFPLDLKYKPITLALLKVIASEIRKTFQYLEDVSDCDDAAWRFKAEASKRKENGVGLVVGWHRMPHCWNVALTNDGIYQV
;
A
#
# COMPACT_ATOMS: atom_id res chain seq x y z
N MET A 1 -11.43 -11.81 -7.62
CA MET A 1 -11.26 -10.99 -6.39
C MET A 1 -11.14 -11.92 -5.19
N ILE A 2 -10.35 -11.53 -4.19
CA ILE A 2 -10.05 -12.32 -2.99
C ILE A 2 -10.89 -11.76 -1.81
N PRO A 3 -11.62 -12.60 -1.05
CA PRO A 3 -12.36 -12.15 0.13
C PRO A 3 -11.47 -11.49 1.21
N ALA A 4 -12.01 -10.51 1.92
CA ALA A 4 -11.31 -9.76 2.97
C ALA A 4 -10.64 -10.66 4.02
N LEU A 5 -11.33 -11.71 4.49
CA LEU A 5 -10.78 -12.65 5.47
C LEU A 5 -9.52 -13.37 4.96
N LYS A 6 -9.49 -13.76 3.68
CA LYS A 6 -8.30 -14.37 3.08
C LYS A 6 -7.17 -13.36 2.92
N VAL A 7 -7.49 -12.11 2.58
CA VAL A 7 -6.49 -11.03 2.49
C VAL A 7 -5.92 -10.69 3.86
N TYR A 8 -6.76 -10.64 4.90
CA TYR A 8 -6.34 -10.46 6.28
C TYR A 8 -5.23 -11.44 6.65
N PHE A 9 -5.45 -12.75 6.49
CA PHE A 9 -4.43 -13.75 6.84
C PHE A 9 -3.18 -13.63 5.98
N LYS A 10 -3.30 -13.32 4.68
CA LYS A 10 -2.13 -13.10 3.80
C LYS A 10 -1.27 -11.93 4.27
N ILE A 11 -1.89 -10.79 4.58
CA ILE A 11 -1.20 -9.58 5.03
C ILE A 11 -0.64 -9.80 6.44
N ALA A 12 -1.44 -10.34 7.35
CA ALA A 12 -1.03 -10.58 8.73
C ALA A 12 0.19 -11.49 8.81
N TRP A 13 0.22 -12.54 7.98
CA TRP A 13 1.36 -13.43 7.84
C TRP A 13 2.59 -12.73 7.24
N ALA A 14 2.41 -12.04 6.10
CA ALA A 14 3.52 -11.39 5.40
C ALA A 14 4.15 -10.25 6.22
N CYS A 15 3.33 -9.47 6.91
CA CYS A 15 3.76 -8.32 7.72
C CYS A 15 4.03 -8.70 9.19
N LYS A 16 3.87 -9.97 9.57
CA LYS A 16 4.07 -10.48 10.94
C LYS A 16 3.31 -9.68 12.01
N THR A 17 2.07 -9.28 11.71
CA THR A 17 1.25 -8.48 12.62
C THR A 17 -0.22 -8.92 12.57
N PRO A 18 -0.91 -9.04 13.71
CA PRO A 18 -2.36 -9.27 13.72
C PRO A 18 -3.15 -7.99 13.43
N LEU A 19 -2.50 -6.82 13.44
CA LEU A 19 -3.12 -5.51 13.27
C LEU A 19 -3.30 -5.19 11.78
N VAL A 20 -4.29 -5.84 11.17
CA VAL A 20 -4.67 -5.62 9.78
C VAL A 20 -6.13 -5.22 9.74
N PHE A 21 -6.42 -4.10 9.08
CA PHE A 21 -7.78 -3.56 8.94
C PHE A 21 -8.20 -3.60 7.47
N PRO A 22 -8.88 -4.66 7.01
CA PRO A 22 -9.49 -4.68 5.68
C PRO A 22 -10.61 -3.63 5.61
N LEU A 23 -10.51 -2.71 4.67
CA LEU A 23 -11.50 -1.64 4.43
C LEU A 23 -12.60 -2.03 3.41
N ASP A 24 -12.32 -3.01 2.55
CA ASP A 24 -13.27 -3.58 1.59
C ASP A 24 -13.62 -5.04 1.91
N LEU A 25 -14.77 -5.51 1.38
CA LEU A 25 -15.20 -6.92 1.47
C LEU A 25 -14.40 -7.86 0.57
N LYS A 26 -13.89 -7.37 -0.56
CA LYS A 26 -13.15 -8.14 -1.56
C LYS A 26 -12.07 -7.28 -2.22
N TYR A 27 -10.93 -7.88 -2.53
CA TYR A 27 -9.77 -7.20 -3.09
C TYR A 27 -9.38 -7.77 -4.45
N LYS A 28 -8.95 -6.91 -5.36
CA LYS A 28 -8.35 -7.31 -6.63
C LYS A 28 -6.82 -7.23 -6.51
N PRO A 29 -6.08 -8.29 -6.87
CA PRO A 29 -4.63 -8.20 -6.95
C PRO A 29 -4.18 -7.18 -8.01
N ILE A 30 -3.21 -6.35 -7.65
CA ILE A 30 -2.60 -5.36 -8.55
C ILE A 30 -1.34 -5.95 -9.21
N THR A 31 -1.04 -5.51 -10.43
CA THR A 31 0.17 -5.92 -11.15
C THR A 31 1.37 -5.08 -10.74
N LEU A 32 2.56 -5.68 -10.74
CA LEU A 32 3.81 -4.96 -10.50
C LEU A 32 4.06 -3.84 -11.54
N ALA A 33 3.61 -4.04 -12.78
CA ALA A 33 3.71 -3.03 -13.83
C ALA A 33 2.93 -1.77 -13.46
N LEU A 34 1.70 -1.92 -12.93
CA LEU A 34 0.88 -0.78 -12.52
C LEU A 34 1.43 -0.09 -11.27
N LEU A 35 1.96 -0.84 -10.31
CA LEU A 35 2.65 -0.26 -9.15
C LEU A 35 3.82 0.63 -9.57
N LYS A 36 4.62 0.19 -10.54
CA LYS A 36 5.75 0.98 -11.09
C LYS A 36 5.28 2.26 -11.78
N VAL A 37 4.14 2.23 -12.48
CA VAL A 37 3.55 3.43 -13.08
C VAL A 37 3.15 4.43 -12.00
N ILE A 38 2.42 3.99 -10.98
CA ILE A 38 1.99 4.86 -9.87
C ILE A 38 3.20 5.44 -9.13
N ALA A 39 4.20 4.61 -8.83
CA ALA A 39 5.44 5.06 -8.18
C ALA A 39 6.18 6.11 -9.01
N SER A 40 6.24 5.94 -10.34
CA SER A 40 6.88 6.89 -11.26
C SER A 40 6.14 8.23 -11.30
N GLU A 41 4.81 8.22 -11.30
CA GLU A 41 3.98 9.44 -11.28
C GLU A 41 4.16 10.22 -9.99
N ILE A 42 4.17 9.53 -8.85
CA ILE A 42 4.39 10.14 -7.54
C ILE A 42 5.79 10.70 -7.44
N ARG A 43 6.81 9.96 -7.89
CA ARG A 43 8.20 10.46 -7.90
C ARG A 43 8.37 11.75 -8.70
N LYS A 44 7.57 11.97 -9.74
CA LYS A 44 7.61 13.20 -10.55
C LYS A 44 6.88 14.38 -9.92
N THR A 45 5.92 14.12 -9.03
CA THR A 45 4.98 15.13 -8.51
C THR A 45 5.11 15.37 -7.02
N PHE A 46 5.77 14.47 -6.30
CA PHE A 46 5.97 14.51 -4.87
C PHE A 46 7.37 15.01 -4.54
N GLN A 47 7.44 16.05 -3.73
CA GLN A 47 8.67 16.56 -3.16
C GLN A 47 8.62 16.27 -1.66
N TYR A 48 9.63 15.56 -1.18
CA TYR A 48 9.78 15.30 0.26
C TYR A 48 10.16 16.61 0.95
N LEU A 49 9.37 17.01 1.92
CA LEU A 49 9.62 18.14 2.81
C LEU A 49 9.37 17.65 4.24
N GLU A 50 10.42 17.67 5.05
CA GLU A 50 10.36 17.22 6.45
C GLU A 50 9.21 17.93 7.19
N ASP A 51 8.39 17.15 7.90
CA ASP A 51 7.20 17.57 8.66
C ASP A 51 6.09 18.32 7.90
N VAL A 52 6.20 18.45 6.56
CA VAL A 52 5.24 19.19 5.72
C VAL A 52 4.64 18.32 4.61
N SER A 53 5.46 17.43 4.04
CA SER A 53 5.10 16.53 2.96
C SER A 53 6.04 15.34 3.03
N ASP A 54 5.81 14.44 3.98
CA ASP A 54 6.75 13.37 4.33
C ASP A 54 6.27 11.96 3.91
N CYS A 55 6.76 10.92 4.58
CA CYS A 55 6.44 9.54 4.29
C CYS A 55 4.94 9.22 4.39
N ASP A 56 4.19 9.86 5.28
CA ASP A 56 2.75 9.63 5.41
C ASP A 56 1.97 10.22 4.22
N ASP A 57 2.31 11.46 3.81
CA ASP A 57 1.77 12.10 2.62
C ASP A 57 2.10 11.31 1.34
N ALA A 58 3.34 10.82 1.22
CA ALA A 58 3.73 9.97 0.11
C ALA A 58 2.87 8.69 0.07
N ALA A 59 2.70 8.03 1.22
CA ALA A 59 1.94 6.79 1.31
C ALA A 59 0.44 6.98 1.03
N TRP A 60 -0.14 8.09 1.49
CA TRP A 60 -1.52 8.45 1.21
C TRP A 60 -1.74 8.82 -0.25
N ARG A 61 -0.84 9.60 -0.86
CA ARG A 61 -0.89 9.92 -2.29
C ARG A 61 -0.80 8.67 -3.15
N PHE A 62 0.08 7.73 -2.78
CA PHE A 62 0.17 6.42 -3.46
C PHE A 62 -1.14 5.65 -3.41
N LYS A 63 -1.74 5.56 -2.22
CA LYS A 63 -3.05 4.93 -2.07
C LYS A 63 -4.14 5.66 -2.85
N ALA A 64 -4.13 6.99 -2.88
CA ALA A 64 -5.09 7.80 -3.62
C ALA A 64 -4.99 7.57 -5.14
N GLU A 65 -3.79 7.52 -5.70
CA GLU A 65 -3.58 7.23 -7.12
C GLU A 65 -4.04 5.81 -7.50
N ALA A 66 -3.80 4.82 -6.64
CA ALA A 66 -4.35 3.47 -6.84
C ALA A 66 -5.90 3.49 -6.82
N SER A 67 -6.50 4.19 -5.86
CA SER A 67 -7.96 4.34 -5.75
C SER A 67 -8.58 5.04 -6.96
N LYS A 68 -7.95 6.10 -7.51
CA LYS A 68 -8.41 6.79 -8.73
C LYS A 68 -8.48 5.83 -9.93
N ARG A 69 -7.60 4.82 -9.95
CA ARG A 69 -7.55 3.75 -10.96
C ARG A 69 -8.46 2.58 -10.63
N LYS A 70 -9.28 2.68 -9.58
CA LYS A 70 -10.18 1.64 -9.06
C LYS A 70 -9.43 0.38 -8.59
N GLU A 71 -8.18 0.54 -8.17
CA GLU A 71 -7.38 -0.53 -7.61
C GLU A 71 -7.42 -0.48 -6.09
N ASN A 72 -8.04 -1.49 -5.48
CA ASN A 72 -8.16 -1.59 -4.02
C ASN A 72 -7.15 -2.55 -3.38
N GLY A 73 -6.30 -3.20 -4.18
CA GLY A 73 -5.22 -4.08 -3.71
C GLY A 73 -4.02 -3.37 -3.08
N VAL A 74 -4.12 -2.06 -2.77
CA VAL A 74 -3.04 -1.25 -2.18
C VAL A 74 -3.43 -0.80 -0.77
N GLY A 75 -2.61 -1.18 0.20
CA GLY A 75 -2.71 -0.80 1.60
C GLY A 75 -1.70 0.28 1.99
N LEU A 76 -1.94 0.88 3.15
CA LEU A 76 -1.00 1.76 3.84
C LEU A 76 -0.53 1.04 5.10
N VAL A 77 0.75 1.13 5.39
CA VAL A 77 1.37 0.57 6.59
C VAL A 77 2.00 1.70 7.37
N VAL A 78 1.70 1.74 8.67
CA VAL A 78 2.42 2.53 9.66
C VAL A 78 3.24 1.54 10.48
N GLY A 79 4.55 1.72 10.51
CA GLY A 79 5.41 0.79 11.23
C GLY A 79 6.67 1.44 11.76
N TRP A 80 7.48 0.61 12.42
CA TRP A 80 8.69 1.04 13.11
C TRP A 80 9.87 0.17 12.68
N HIS A 81 10.96 0.80 12.25
CA HIS A 81 12.22 0.08 12.00
C HIS A 81 13.40 0.76 12.71
N ARG A 82 13.66 2.03 12.39
CA ARG A 82 14.62 2.89 13.14
C ARG A 82 13.96 4.15 13.68
N MET A 83 12.98 4.65 12.94
CA MET A 83 12.04 5.72 13.28
C MET A 83 10.65 5.30 12.77
N PRO A 84 9.56 5.93 13.23
CA PRO A 84 8.24 5.79 12.60
C PRO A 84 8.34 6.03 11.09
N HIS A 85 7.70 5.17 10.30
CA HIS A 85 7.66 5.33 8.86
C HIS A 85 6.34 4.83 8.30
N CYS A 86 5.87 5.52 7.26
CA CYS A 86 4.69 5.14 6.50
C CYS A 86 5.11 4.66 5.10
N TRP A 87 4.58 3.53 4.67
CA TRP A 87 4.81 2.98 3.34
C TRP A 87 3.58 2.24 2.83
N ASN A 88 3.64 1.70 1.61
CA ASN A 88 2.53 0.93 1.03
C ASN A 88 2.85 -0.55 0.89
N VAL A 89 1.81 -1.37 0.99
CA VAL A 89 1.87 -2.78 0.60
C VAL A 89 0.86 -3.05 -0.49
N ALA A 90 1.20 -3.97 -1.38
CA ALA A 90 0.37 -4.35 -2.50
C ALA A 90 0.07 -5.84 -2.47
N LEU A 91 -1.22 -6.18 -2.60
CA LEU A 91 -1.69 -7.52 -2.87
C LEU A 91 -1.47 -7.82 -4.36
N THR A 92 -0.58 -8.74 -4.69
CA THR A 92 -0.31 -9.20 -6.06
C THR A 92 -0.76 -10.65 -6.24
N ASN A 93 -0.69 -11.17 -7.48
CA ASN A 93 -0.95 -12.58 -7.71
C ASN A 93 0.12 -13.48 -7.06
N ASP A 94 1.35 -12.98 -6.95
CA ASP A 94 2.50 -13.73 -6.44
C ASP A 94 2.66 -13.63 -4.91
N GLY A 95 1.98 -12.67 -4.26
CA GLY A 95 2.05 -12.48 -2.82
C GLY A 95 1.83 -11.04 -2.39
N ILE A 96 2.35 -10.70 -1.21
CA ILE A 96 2.35 -9.34 -0.69
C ILE A 96 3.67 -8.68 -1.04
N TYR A 97 3.61 -7.50 -1.66
CA TYR A 97 4.77 -6.74 -2.08
C TYR A 97 4.87 -5.44 -1.28
N GLN A 98 6.04 -5.12 -0.75
CA GLN A 98 6.31 -3.81 -0.16
C GLN A 98 6.72 -2.84 -1.27
N VAL A 99 5.99 -1.73 -1.38
CA VAL A 99 6.25 -0.69 -2.39
C VAL A 99 7.33 0.25 -1.89
#